data_AF-A0A7C2Z2T8-F1
#
_entry.id   AF-A0A7C2Z2T8-F1
#
_cell.length_a   1.000
_cell.length_b   1.000
_cell.length_c   1.000
_cell.angle_alpha   90.00
_cell.angle_beta   90.00
_cell.angle_gamma   90.00
#
_symmetry.space_group_name_H-M   'P 1'
#
loop_
_entity.id
_entity.type
_entity.pdbx_description
1 polymer ?
#
loop_
_entity_poly.entity_id
_entity_poly.type
_entity_poly.pdbx_seq_one_letter_code
_entity_poly.pdbx_strand_id
1 'polypeptide(L)'
;MAAALAIGLAWRRRTKWEPSEEDVSKGPQKVGGLLSGVLVVVIWSQFSDPVYLPQATRVALIMAGGCVLFLLLYGFLVATQTFQVVYSPKPNTTATRNVIGGLWLTKEAVTIKRKNKLTTQELLKGAAYDPDKLWSRFSRALAKACFVIFYLGLTVSGSVALACAAIVLDLRTRK
;
A
#
# COMPACT_ATOMS: atom_id res chain seq x y z
N MET A 1 11.84 -21.79 14.82
CA MET A 1 12.83 -21.22 13.85
C MET A 1 12.33 -21.16 12.40
N ALA A 2 11.63 -22.18 11.88
CA ALA A 2 11.13 -22.17 10.48
C ALA A 2 10.15 -21.02 10.15
N ALA A 3 9.25 -20.64 11.08
CA ALA A 3 8.30 -19.54 10.88
C ALA A 3 8.99 -18.16 10.75
N ALA A 4 10.03 -17.91 11.55
CA ALA A 4 10.82 -16.67 11.47
C ALA A 4 11.61 -16.58 10.14
N LEU A 5 12.14 -17.72 9.66
CA LEU A 5 12.79 -17.79 8.34
C LEU A 5 11.80 -17.60 7.19
N ALA A 6 10.57 -18.12 7.29
CA ALA A 6 9.53 -17.91 6.29
C ALA A 6 9.09 -16.44 6.22
N ILE A 7 8.92 -15.77 7.37
CA ILE A 7 8.61 -14.33 7.45
C ILE A 7 9.79 -13.50 6.92
N GLY A 8 11.02 -13.86 7.27
CA GLY A 8 12.23 -13.19 6.79
C GLY A 8 12.44 -13.34 5.28
N LEU A 9 12.17 -14.52 4.71
CA LEU A 9 12.22 -14.76 3.26
C LEU A 9 11.07 -14.07 2.52
N ALA A 10 9.88 -13.99 3.12
CA ALA A 10 8.75 -13.22 2.57
C ALA A 10 9.06 -11.71 2.50
N TRP A 11 9.90 -11.19 3.39
CA TRP A 11 10.32 -9.79 3.39
C TRP A 11 11.56 -9.49 2.53
N ARG A 12 12.45 -10.46 2.29
CA ARG A 12 13.71 -10.27 1.54
C ARG A 12 13.53 -9.86 0.07
N ARG A 13 12.35 -10.11 -0.53
CA ARG A 13 12.02 -9.71 -1.92
C ARG A 13 11.17 -8.43 -2.04
N ARG A 14 10.96 -7.69 -0.94
CA ARG A 14 10.16 -6.45 -0.96
C ARG A 14 10.72 -5.36 -1.88
N THR A 15 12.01 -5.39 -2.24
CA THR A 15 12.65 -4.37 -3.08
C THR A 15 12.04 -4.20 -4.47
N LYS A 16 11.29 -5.19 -4.98
CA LYS A 16 10.59 -5.07 -6.28
C LYS A 16 9.12 -4.64 -6.17
N TRP A 17 8.50 -4.82 -5.00
CA TRP A 17 7.11 -4.42 -4.73
C TRP A 17 7.02 -3.14 -3.88
N GLU A 18 8.16 -2.59 -3.48
CA GLU A 18 8.21 -1.39 -2.64
C GLU A 18 7.48 -0.25 -3.36
N PRO A 19 6.47 0.37 -2.72
CA PRO A 19 5.78 1.52 -3.28
C PRO A 19 6.83 2.54 -3.71
N SER A 20 6.66 3.18 -4.86
CA SER A 20 7.56 4.27 -5.20
C SER A 20 7.50 5.33 -4.10
N GLU A 21 8.57 6.10 -3.87
CA GLU A 21 8.54 7.17 -2.86
C GLU A 21 7.39 8.17 -3.09
N GLU A 22 6.88 8.21 -4.32
CA GLU A 22 5.72 9.00 -4.68
C GLU A 22 4.40 8.38 -4.22
N ASP A 23 4.33 7.04 -4.14
CA ASP A 23 3.15 6.29 -3.72
C ASP A 23 2.93 6.38 -2.21
N VAL A 24 3.99 6.16 -1.43
CA VAL A 24 3.98 6.28 0.03
C VAL A 24 5.31 6.86 0.46
N SER A 25 5.28 8.03 1.10
CA SER A 25 6.51 8.64 1.61
C SER A 25 7.13 7.79 2.73
N LYS A 26 8.43 8.00 3.01
CA LYS A 26 9.14 7.26 4.07
C LYS A 26 8.51 7.43 5.46
N GLY A 27 7.75 8.50 5.68
CA GLY A 27 7.08 8.78 6.95
C GLY A 27 6.03 7.73 7.31
N PRO A 28 4.95 7.57 6.52
CA PRO A 28 3.95 6.53 6.74
C PRO A 28 4.51 5.12 6.86
N GLN A 29 5.58 4.78 6.14
CA GLN A 29 6.23 3.47 6.29
C GLN A 29 6.78 3.26 7.71
N LYS A 30 7.46 4.27 8.28
CA LYS A 30 7.96 4.22 9.66
C LYS A 30 6.82 4.15 10.68
N VAL A 31 5.78 4.96 10.47
CA VAL A 31 4.59 4.96 11.35
C VAL A 31 3.86 3.63 11.30
N GLY A 32 3.72 3.02 10.11
CA GLY A 32 3.10 1.71 9.95
C GLY A 32 3.86 0.59 10.68
N GLY A 33 5.19 0.62 10.63
CA GLY A 33 6.03 -0.32 11.39
C GLY A 33 5.93 -0.12 12.91
N LEU A 34 5.89 1.12 13.38
CA LEU A 34 5.69 1.41 14.80
C LEU A 34 4.30 0.93 15.27
N LEU A 35 3.26 1.25 14.51
CA LEU A 35 1.88 0.89 14.81
C LEU A 35 1.69 -0.63 14.82
N SER A 36 2.27 -1.34 13.85
CA SER A 36 2.21 -2.80 13.83
C SER A 36 2.92 -3.41 15.02
N GLY A 37 4.10 -2.90 15.41
CA GLY A 37 4.81 -3.35 16.60
C GLY A 37 4.01 -3.20 17.89
N VAL A 38 3.40 -2.03 18.12
CA VAL A 38 2.55 -1.77 19.29
C VAL A 38 1.35 -2.74 19.32
N LEU A 39 0.67 -2.92 18.19
CA LEU A 39 -0.49 -3.81 18.12
C LEU A 39 -0.11 -5.28 18.35
N VAL A 40 1.05 -5.72 17.86
CA VAL A 40 1.55 -7.08 18.11
C VAL A 40 1.81 -7.29 19.61
N VAL A 41 2.41 -6.32 20.30
CA VAL A 41 2.66 -6.41 21.75
C VAL A 41 1.35 -6.48 22.54
N VAL A 42 0.36 -5.64 22.18
CA VAL A 42 -0.97 -5.65 22.84
C VAL A 42 -1.69 -6.97 22.62
N ILE A 43 -1.66 -7.51 21.41
CA ILE A 43 -2.28 -8.81 21.12
C ILE A 43 -1.56 -9.93 21.84
N TRP A 44 -0.23 -9.90 21.88
CA TRP A 44 0.54 -10.88 22.61
C TRP A 44 0.18 -10.87 24.09
N SER A 45 0.13 -9.69 24.73
CA SER A 45 -0.16 -9.61 26.17
C SER A 45 -1.58 -10.08 26.53
N GLN A 46 -2.56 -9.87 25.64
CA GLN A 46 -3.96 -10.26 25.90
C GLN A 46 -4.28 -11.71 25.53
N PHE A 47 -3.64 -12.27 24.51
CA PHE A 47 -3.99 -13.57 23.94
C PHE A 47 -2.96 -14.69 24.24
N SER A 48 -2.01 -14.46 25.15
CA SER A 48 -1.00 -15.45 25.53
C SER A 48 -1.54 -16.64 26.32
N ASP A 49 -2.78 -16.59 26.82
CA ASP A 49 -3.36 -17.70 27.58
C ASP A 49 -4.12 -18.70 26.68
N PRO A 50 -4.02 -20.02 26.96
CA PRO A 50 -4.68 -21.06 26.15
C PRO A 50 -6.21 -20.97 26.14
N VAL A 51 -6.80 -20.28 27.13
CA VAL A 51 -8.24 -19.99 27.19
C VAL A 51 -8.70 -19.17 26.00
N TYR A 52 -7.83 -18.31 25.44
CA TYR A 52 -8.17 -17.40 24.36
C TYR A 52 -7.89 -17.94 22.95
N LEU A 53 -7.52 -19.22 22.81
CA LEU A 53 -7.22 -19.86 21.54
C LEU A 53 -8.33 -19.69 20.47
N PRO A 54 -9.64 -19.90 20.76
CA PRO A 54 -10.68 -19.70 19.75
C PRO A 54 -10.84 -18.23 19.36
N GLN A 55 -10.68 -17.27 20.29
CA GLN A 55 -10.71 -15.84 19.95
C GLN A 55 -9.49 -15.44 19.11
N ALA A 56 -8.28 -15.89 19.48
CA ALA A 56 -7.06 -15.61 18.72
C ALA A 56 -7.15 -16.13 17.28
N THR A 57 -7.74 -17.31 17.09
CA THR A 57 -7.98 -17.89 15.76
C THR A 57 -8.95 -17.05 14.93
N ARG A 58 -10.05 -16.58 15.53
CA ARG A 58 -11.01 -15.69 14.84
C ARG A 58 -10.35 -14.37 14.43
N VAL A 59 -9.60 -13.74 15.33
CA VAL A 59 -8.89 -12.49 15.03
C VAL A 59 -7.86 -12.70 13.91
N ALA A 60 -7.11 -13.80 13.93
CA ALA A 60 -6.15 -14.13 12.87
C ALA A 60 -6.84 -14.23 11.50
N LEU A 61 -7.98 -14.92 11.42
CA LEU A 61 -8.74 -15.08 10.18
C LEU A 61 -9.31 -13.75 9.67
N ILE A 62 -9.87 -12.93 10.56
CA ILE A 62 -10.40 -11.60 10.20
C ILE A 62 -9.28 -10.71 9.68
N MET A 63 -8.13 -10.69 10.35
CA MET A 63 -6.98 -9.87 9.95
C MET A 63 -6.34 -10.37 8.66
N ALA A 64 -6.29 -11.68 8.43
CA ALA A 64 -5.86 -12.26 7.16
C ALA A 64 -6.81 -11.89 6.01
N GLY A 65 -8.13 -11.98 6.23
CA GLY A 65 -9.13 -11.53 5.26
C GLY A 65 -9.03 -10.04 4.95
N GLY A 66 -8.85 -9.22 5.99
CA GLY A 66 -8.61 -7.78 5.85
C GLY A 66 -7.34 -7.46 5.08
N CYS A 67 -6.25 -8.21 5.32
CA CYS A 67 -5.00 -8.08 4.57
C CYS A 67 -5.20 -8.35 3.07
N VAL A 68 -5.93 -9.41 2.71
CA VAL A 68 -6.26 -9.70 1.31
C VAL A 68 -7.11 -8.59 0.70
N LEU A 69 -8.12 -8.11 1.41
CA LEU A 69 -8.97 -7.01 0.95
C LEU A 69 -8.14 -5.73 0.71
N PHE A 70 -7.28 -5.37 1.65
CA PHE A 70 -6.40 -4.20 1.51
C PHE A 70 -5.40 -4.35 0.37
N LEU A 71 -4.89 -5.56 0.13
CA LEU A 71 -4.00 -5.85 -0.98
C LEU A 71 -4.72 -5.61 -2.33
N LEU A 72 -5.95 -6.09 -2.46
CA LEU A 72 -6.76 -5.91 -3.66
C LEU A 72 -7.10 -4.43 -3.90
N LEU A 73 -7.53 -3.72 -2.86
CA LEU A 73 -7.85 -2.29 -2.95
C LEU A 73 -6.62 -1.44 -3.28
N TYR A 74 -5.48 -1.74 -2.64
CA TYR A 74 -4.22 -1.07 -2.94
C TYR A 74 -3.76 -1.35 -4.37
N GLY A 75 -3.81 -2.62 -4.81
CA GLY A 75 -3.48 -3.00 -6.18
C GLY A 75 -4.38 -2.33 -7.22
N PHE A 76 -5.68 -2.23 -6.95
CA PHE A 76 -6.64 -1.52 -7.79
C PHE A 76 -6.30 -0.02 -7.91
N LEU A 77 -5.95 0.63 -6.79
CA LEU A 77 -5.51 2.02 -6.79
C LEU A 77 -4.23 2.22 -7.59
N VAL A 78 -3.22 1.36 -7.37
CA VAL A 78 -1.98 1.40 -8.17
C VAL A 78 -2.32 1.29 -9.65
N ALA A 79 -3.12 0.30 -10.05
CA ALA A 79 -3.44 0.06 -11.45
C ALA A 79 -4.23 1.20 -12.11
N THR A 80 -5.09 1.90 -11.37
CA THR A 80 -5.99 2.93 -11.93
C THR A 80 -5.47 4.36 -11.79
N GLN A 81 -4.62 4.65 -10.81
CA GLN A 81 -4.19 6.01 -10.46
C GLN A 81 -2.69 6.26 -10.64
N THR A 82 -1.90 5.25 -11.03
CA THR A 82 -0.47 5.47 -11.33
C THR A 82 -0.24 5.65 -12.83
N PHE A 83 0.54 6.67 -13.17
CA PHE A 83 0.86 7.05 -14.54
C PHE A 83 2.37 7.14 -14.71
N GLN A 84 2.88 6.80 -15.91
CA GLN A 84 4.32 6.84 -16.18
C GLN A 84 4.73 8.21 -16.73
N VAL A 85 5.67 8.85 -16.08
CA VAL A 85 6.31 10.10 -16.52
C VAL A 85 7.71 9.80 -16.99
N VAL A 86 8.03 10.25 -18.21
CA VAL A 86 9.39 10.17 -18.74
C VAL A 86 10.10 11.48 -18.40
N TYR A 87 11.23 11.38 -17.72
CA TYR A 87 12.08 12.52 -17.35
C TYR A 87 13.52 12.27 -17.78
N SER A 88 14.29 13.34 -17.97
CA SER A 88 15.69 13.27 -18.40
C SER A 88 16.60 13.63 -17.22
N PRO A 89 17.10 12.66 -16.42
CA PRO A 89 17.95 12.95 -15.27
C PRO A 89 19.34 13.47 -15.65
N LYS A 90 19.86 13.09 -16.83
CA LYS A 90 21.12 13.58 -17.38
C LYS A 90 20.97 13.81 -18.89
N PRO A 91 21.75 14.71 -19.50
CA PRO A 91 21.84 14.83 -20.96
C PRO A 91 22.07 13.43 -21.59
N ASN A 92 21.28 13.06 -22.60
CA ASN A 92 21.28 11.74 -23.26
C ASN A 92 20.80 10.53 -22.43
N THR A 93 20.12 10.72 -21.29
CA THR A 93 19.49 9.59 -20.57
C THR A 93 18.02 9.86 -20.29
N THR A 94 17.16 8.90 -20.62
CA THR A 94 15.73 8.95 -20.28
C THR A 94 15.44 7.95 -19.17
N ALA A 95 14.78 8.41 -18.11
CA ALA A 95 14.28 7.58 -17.04
C ALA A 95 12.75 7.70 -16.94
N THR A 96 12.11 6.62 -16.50
CA THR A 96 10.67 6.60 -16.25
C THR A 96 10.41 6.60 -14.75
N ARG A 97 9.45 7.40 -14.30
CA ARG A 97 8.98 7.44 -12.91
C ARG A 97 7.47 7.31 -12.89
N ASN A 98 6.94 6.56 -11.93
CA ASN A 98 5.50 6.50 -11.69
C ASN A 98 5.07 7.69 -10.85
N VAL A 99 3.98 8.34 -11.26
CA VAL A 99 3.36 9.47 -10.59
C VAL A 99 1.92 9.12 -10.24
N ILE A 100 1.50 9.43 -9.01
CA ILE A 100 0.08 9.34 -8.65
C ILE A 100 -0.70 10.50 -9.27
N GLY A 101 -1.68 10.14 -10.10
CA GLY A 101 -2.71 11.05 -10.59
C GLY A 101 -3.74 11.43 -9.51
N GLY A 102 -4.70 12.28 -9.88
CA GLY A 102 -5.85 12.58 -9.03
C GLY A 102 -7.06 11.73 -9.39
N LEU A 103 -7.93 11.50 -8.41
CA LEU A 103 -9.24 10.87 -8.59
C LEU A 103 -10.14 11.62 -9.60
N TRP A 104 -9.94 12.94 -9.74
CA TRP A 104 -10.72 13.81 -10.59
C TRP A 104 -9.83 14.72 -11.43
N LEU A 105 -10.07 14.69 -12.74
CA LEU A 105 -9.49 15.61 -13.71
C LEU A 105 -10.13 17.01 -13.59
N THR A 106 -9.39 18.06 -13.93
CA THR A 106 -9.94 19.41 -14.06
C THR A 106 -10.97 19.49 -15.19
N LYS A 107 -11.92 20.44 -15.12
CA LYS A 107 -12.96 20.60 -16.15
C LYS A 107 -12.37 20.82 -17.55
N GLU A 108 -11.26 21.55 -17.61
CA GLU A 108 -10.49 21.80 -18.84
C GLU A 108 -9.89 20.51 -19.38
N ALA A 109 -9.21 19.73 -18.52
CA ALA A 109 -8.63 18.43 -18.89
C ALA A 109 -9.71 17.45 -19.38
N VAL A 110 -10.89 17.41 -18.75
CA VAL A 110 -12.03 16.58 -19.20
C VAL A 110 -12.51 17.01 -20.60
N THR A 111 -12.62 18.31 -20.85
CA THR A 111 -13.05 18.84 -22.15
C THR A 111 -12.06 18.48 -23.25
N ILE A 112 -10.76 18.67 -23.00
CA ILE A 112 -9.69 18.32 -23.95
C ILE A 112 -9.67 16.81 -24.20
N LYS A 113 -9.79 16.01 -23.14
CA LYS A 113 -9.84 14.54 -23.23
C LYS A 113 -10.98 14.07 -24.11
N ARG A 114 -12.18 14.61 -23.93
CA ARG A 114 -13.37 14.25 -24.71
C ARG A 114 -13.26 14.71 -26.16
N LYS A 115 -12.80 15.94 -26.38
CA LYS A 115 -12.66 16.52 -27.73
C LYS A 115 -11.68 15.72 -28.59
N ASN A 116 -10.55 15.31 -28.01
CA ASN A 116 -9.48 14.64 -28.73
C ASN A 116 -9.48 13.11 -28.57
N LYS A 117 -10.47 12.54 -27.86
CA LYS A 117 -10.58 11.10 -27.53
C LYS A 117 -9.28 10.49 -26.96
N LEU A 118 -8.54 11.28 -26.17
CA LEU A 118 -7.25 10.88 -25.62
C LEU A 118 -7.41 10.03 -24.36
N THR A 119 -6.46 9.13 -24.13
CA THR A 119 -6.29 8.49 -22.83
C THR A 119 -5.73 9.49 -21.80
N THR A 120 -5.90 9.21 -20.51
CA THR A 120 -5.35 10.09 -19.46
C THR A 120 -3.81 10.16 -19.52
N GLN A 121 -3.15 9.07 -19.93
CA GLN A 121 -1.70 9.00 -20.12
C GLN A 121 -1.23 9.89 -21.28
N GLU A 122 -1.94 9.88 -22.40
CA GLU A 122 -1.63 10.75 -23.54
C GLU A 122 -1.91 12.22 -23.23
N LEU A 123 -2.97 12.49 -22.47
CA LEU A 123 -3.27 13.84 -21.99
C LEU A 123 -2.14 14.37 -21.09
N LEU A 124 -1.60 13.53 -20.21
CA LEU A 124 -0.46 13.89 -19.35
C LEU A 124 0.79 14.16 -20.18
N LYS A 125 1.07 13.33 -21.19
CA LYS A 125 2.18 13.54 -22.14
C LYS A 125 2.02 14.86 -22.89
N GLY A 126 0.82 15.20 -23.34
CA GLY A 126 0.50 16.46 -24.01
C GLY A 126 0.67 17.69 -23.11
N ALA A 127 0.52 17.54 -21.80
CA ALA A 127 0.75 18.60 -20.83
C ALA A 127 2.22 18.72 -20.36
N ALA A 128 3.16 18.17 -21.14
CA ALA A 128 4.59 18.10 -20.79
C ALA A 128 4.84 17.36 -19.46
N TYR A 129 4.04 16.34 -19.16
CA TYR A 129 4.08 15.56 -17.93
C TYR A 129 3.86 16.35 -16.63
N ASP A 130 3.22 17.52 -16.71
CA ASP A 130 2.85 18.30 -15.53
C ASP A 130 1.49 17.85 -14.96
N PRO A 131 1.47 17.14 -13.82
CA PRO A 131 0.23 16.62 -13.23
C PRO A 131 -0.67 17.73 -12.66
N ASP A 132 -0.13 18.89 -12.30
CA ASP A 132 -0.95 19.97 -11.70
C ASP A 132 -1.86 20.65 -12.74
N LYS A 133 -1.59 20.47 -14.04
CA LYS A 133 -2.47 20.92 -15.13
C LYS A 133 -3.67 20.00 -15.35
N LEU A 134 -3.50 18.71 -15.09
CA LEU A 134 -4.54 17.70 -15.32
C LEU A 134 -5.44 17.49 -14.11
N TRP A 135 -4.87 17.53 -12.91
CA TRP A 135 -5.56 17.18 -11.68
C TRP A 135 -5.49 18.32 -10.67
N SER A 136 -6.60 18.52 -9.94
CA SER A 136 -6.58 19.48 -8.83
C SER A 136 -5.68 18.97 -7.70
N ARG A 137 -5.01 19.89 -7.02
CA ARG A 137 -4.14 19.57 -5.86
C ARG A 137 -4.88 18.78 -4.78
N PHE A 138 -6.13 19.15 -4.50
CA PHE A 138 -6.97 18.46 -3.53
C PHE A 138 -7.24 17.00 -3.95
N SER A 139 -7.53 16.76 -5.22
CA SER A 139 -7.78 15.41 -5.73
C SER A 139 -6.54 14.52 -5.64
N ARG A 140 -5.35 15.08 -5.95
CA ARG A 140 -4.07 14.36 -5.80
C ARG A 140 -3.75 14.08 -4.34
N ALA A 141 -3.97 15.04 -3.45
CA ALA A 141 -3.76 14.85 -2.01
C ALA A 141 -4.67 13.75 -1.45
N LEU A 142 -5.94 13.72 -1.86
CA LEU A 142 -6.87 12.67 -1.46
C LEU A 142 -6.46 11.29 -2.00
N ALA A 143 -6.04 11.20 -3.27
CA ALA A 143 -5.51 9.97 -3.83
C ALA A 143 -4.31 9.45 -3.01
N LYS A 144 -3.32 10.31 -2.75
CA LYS A 144 -2.16 9.99 -1.91
C LYS A 144 -2.57 9.53 -0.50
N ALA A 145 -3.53 10.20 0.12
CA ALA A 145 -4.05 9.79 1.42
C ALA A 145 -4.68 8.38 1.37
N CYS A 146 -5.46 8.07 0.33
CA CYS A 146 -5.99 6.72 0.13
C CYS A 146 -4.87 5.68 -0.02
N PHE A 147 -3.85 5.94 -0.85
CA PHE A 147 -2.69 5.04 -0.99
C PHE A 147 -2.02 4.77 0.37
N VAL A 148 -1.82 5.82 1.17
CA VAL A 148 -1.24 5.71 2.52
C VAL A 148 -2.12 4.88 3.43
N ILE A 149 -3.44 5.14 3.49
CA ILE A 149 -4.37 4.41 4.36
C ILE A 149 -4.41 2.93 4.00
N PHE A 150 -4.52 2.59 2.72
CA PHE A 150 -4.57 1.19 2.29
C PHE A 150 -3.24 0.47 2.49
N TYR A 151 -2.12 1.16 2.28
CA TYR A 151 -0.81 0.64 2.60
C TYR A 151 -0.63 0.37 4.12
N LEU A 152 -1.05 1.31 4.96
CA LEU A 152 -1.04 1.15 6.42
C LEU A 152 -1.95 -0.01 6.86
N GLY A 153 -3.17 -0.07 6.32
CA GLY A 153 -4.11 -1.16 6.56
C GLY A 153 -3.51 -2.51 6.19
N LEU A 154 -2.91 -2.62 5.00
CA LEU A 154 -2.24 -3.82 4.53
C LEU A 154 -1.08 -4.25 5.43
N THR A 155 -0.20 -3.31 5.77
CA THR A 155 1.01 -3.60 6.58
C THR A 155 0.65 -3.99 8.01
N VAL A 156 -0.30 -3.28 8.64
CA VAL A 156 -0.75 -3.56 10.00
C VAL A 156 -1.53 -4.88 10.06
N SER A 157 -2.54 -5.06 9.19
CA SER A 157 -3.35 -6.29 9.19
C SER A 157 -2.50 -7.53 8.89
N GLY A 158 -1.57 -7.45 7.94
CA GLY A 158 -0.65 -8.54 7.66
C GLY A 158 0.27 -8.87 8.84
N SER A 159 0.81 -7.86 9.52
CA SER A 159 1.69 -8.06 10.69
C SER A 159 0.93 -8.67 11.88
N VAL A 160 -0.27 -8.16 12.14
CA VAL A 160 -1.15 -8.66 13.20
C VAL A 160 -1.61 -10.09 12.91
N ALA A 161 -2.03 -10.39 11.67
CA ALA A 161 -2.44 -11.74 11.29
C ALA A 161 -1.32 -12.76 11.51
N LEU A 162 -0.08 -12.41 11.15
CA LEU A 162 1.09 -13.25 11.39
C LEU A 162 1.38 -13.44 12.89
N ALA A 163 1.24 -12.40 13.70
CA ALA A 163 1.42 -12.51 15.15
C ALA A 163 0.36 -13.40 15.80
N CYS A 164 -0.92 -13.23 15.44
CA CYS A 164 -1.99 -14.11 15.94
C CYS A 164 -1.77 -15.56 15.51
N ALA A 165 -1.33 -15.80 14.27
CA ALA A 165 -0.99 -17.15 13.81
C ALA A 165 0.16 -17.77 14.62
N ALA A 166 1.19 -16.98 14.95
CA ALA A 166 2.29 -17.44 15.80
C ALA A 166 1.83 -17.82 17.21
N ILE A 167 0.97 -17.00 17.83
CA ILE A 167 0.38 -17.29 19.15
C ILE A 167 -0.47 -18.57 19.11
N VAL A 168 -1.32 -18.73 18.08
CA VAL A 168 -2.14 -19.95 17.92
C VAL A 168 -1.28 -21.20 17.79
N LEU A 169 -0.16 -21.12 17.05
CA LEU A 169 0.79 -22.23 16.93
C LEU A 169 1.48 -22.54 18.27
N ASP A 170 1.98 -21.52 18.98
CA ASP A 170 2.63 -21.69 20.29
C ASP A 170 1.69 -22.33 21.31
N LEU A 171 0.46 -21.81 21.43
CA LEU A 171 -0.56 -22.36 22.32
C LEU A 171 -0.95 -23.80 21.97
N ARG A 172 -0.90 -24.18 20.68
CA ARG A 172 -1.19 -25.55 20.24
C ARG A 172 -0.05 -26.50 20.57
N THR A 173 1.21 -26.04 20.57
CA THR A 173 2.37 -26.86 20.91
C THR A 173 2.60 -27.05 22.41
N ARG A 174 2.01 -26.21 23.26
CA ARG A 174 2.09 -26.32 24.72
C ARG A 174 1.04 -27.25 25.35
N LYS A 175 0.10 -27.76 24.54
CA LYS A 175 -0.84 -28.82 24.93
C LYS A 175 -0.24 -30.18 24.64
#